data_AF-A0A9X5XJU1-F1
#
_entry.id   AF-A0A9X5XJU1-F1
#
_cell.length_a   1.000
_cell.length_b   1.000
_cell.length_c   1.000
_cell.angle_alpha   90.00
_cell.angle_beta   90.00
_cell.angle_gamma   90.00
#
_symmetry.space_group_name_H-M   'P 1'
#
loop_
_entity.id
_entity.type
_entity.pdbx_description
1 polymer ?
#
loop_
_entity_poly.entity_id
_entity_poly.type
_entity_poly.pdbx_seq_one_letter_code
_entity_poly.pdbx_strand_id
1 'polypeptide(L)' 'MGVSLSKGGNVSLSKEAPGLTAVLVGLGWDVRTTTGTDYDLDASALLVDESGKVLSDQHFVFYNNLK' A
#
# COMPACT_ATOMS: atom_id res chain seq x y z
N MET A 1 -17.02 5.18 -7.05
CA MET A 1 -16.26 6.38 -6.64
C MET A 1 -14.91 5.89 -6.16
N GLY A 2 -13.81 6.43 -6.70
CA GLY A 2 -12.46 6.12 -6.24
C GLY A 2 -12.00 7.21 -5.27
N VAL A 3 -11.28 6.84 -4.23
CA VAL A 3 -10.62 7.81 -3.35
C VAL A 3 -9.29 8.18 -3.99
N SER A 4 -9.07 9.47 -4.25
CA SER A 4 -7.77 9.98 -4.67
C SER A 4 -7.00 10.44 -3.45
N LEU A 5 -5.89 9.77 -3.16
CA LEU A 5 -4.99 10.11 -2.04
C LEU A 5 -3.89 11.05 -2.55
N SER A 6 -3.66 12.14 -1.83
CA SER A 6 -2.45 12.95 -2.01
C SER A 6 -1.27 12.30 -1.28
N LYS A 7 -0.04 12.60 -1.71
CA LYS A 7 1.17 12.14 -1.03
C LYS A 7 1.13 12.54 0.45
N GLY A 8 1.23 11.56 1.35
CA GLY A 8 1.13 11.76 2.80
C GLY A 8 -0.30 11.89 3.35
N GLY A 9 -1.32 11.73 2.51
CA GLY A 9 -2.72 11.75 2.95
C GLY A 9 -3.16 10.42 3.57
N ASN A 10 -4.13 10.51 4.48
CA ASN A 10 -4.84 9.35 5.04
C ASN A 10 -6.28 9.31 4.51
N VAL A 11 -6.79 8.11 4.25
CA VAL A 11 -8.21 7.88 3.96
C VAL A 11 -8.83 7.05 5.08
N SER A 12 -10.05 7.41 5.48
CA SER A 12 -10.84 6.57 6.38
C SER A 12 -11.67 5.58 5.57
N LEU A 13 -11.24 4.32 5.54
CA LEU A 13 -11.97 3.26 4.84
C LEU A 13 -13.37 3.01 5.43
N SER A 14 -13.56 3.23 6.73
CA SER A 14 -14.87 3.09 7.38
C SER A 14 -15.91 4.10 6.90
N LYS A 15 -15.47 5.30 6.49
CA LYS A 15 -16.37 6.32 5.92
C LYS A 15 -16.74 5.99 4.47
N GLU A 16 -15.79 5.46 3.72
CA GLU A 16 -15.95 5.15 2.29
C GLU A 16 -16.71 3.83 2.06
N ALA A 17 -16.46 2.83 2.91
CA ALA A 17 -17.07 1.51 2.84
C ALA A 17 -17.31 0.91 4.24
N PRO A 18 -18.45 1.23 4.89
CA PRO A 18 -18.84 0.59 6.15
C PRO A 18 -18.96 -0.93 5.98
N GLY A 19 -18.37 -1.70 6.90
CA GLY A 19 -18.42 -3.18 6.85
C GLY A 19 -17.47 -3.82 5.84
N LEU A 20 -16.40 -3.11 5.44
CA LEU A 20 -15.36 -3.62 4.55
C LEU A 20 -14.75 -4.93 5.07
N THR A 21 -14.83 -5.98 4.25
CA THR A 21 -14.29 -7.32 4.58
C THR A 21 -13.04 -7.68 3.78
N ALA A 22 -12.85 -7.04 2.62
CA ALA A 22 -11.74 -7.29 1.71
C ALA A 22 -11.30 -5.99 1.02
N VAL A 23 -10.00 -5.86 0.82
CA VAL A 23 -9.38 -4.71 0.12
C VAL A 23 -8.45 -5.23 -0.96
N LEU A 24 -8.54 -4.63 -2.15
CA LEU A 24 -7.57 -4.82 -3.22
C LEU A 24 -6.76 -3.53 -3.38
N VAL A 25 -5.44 -3.64 -3.28
CA VAL A 25 -4.52 -2.54 -3.49
C VAL A 25 -3.81 -2.76 -4.82
N GLY A 26 -3.80 -1.75 -5.68
CA GLY A 26 -3.09 -1.76 -6.96
C GLY A 26 -2.16 -0.57 -7.06
N LEU A 27 -0.93 -0.80 -7.54
CA LEU A 27 0.05 0.23 -7.85
C LEU A 27 0.28 0.25 -9.37
N GLY A 28 0.15 1.41 -9.97
CA GLY A 28 0.43 1.62 -11.40
C GLY A 28 1.27 2.87 -11.60
N TRP A 29 2.19 2.82 -12.55
CA TRP A 29 3.06 3.95 -12.91
C TRP A 29 3.33 3.96 -14.40
N ASP A 30 3.64 5.14 -14.93
CA ASP A 30 4.14 5.28 -16.29
C ASP A 30 5.61 4.87 -16.34
N VAL A 31 5.94 4.07 -17.34
CA VAL A 31 7.33 3.66 -17.60
C VAL A 31 8.19 4.86 -17.97
N ARG A 32 9.49 4.76 -17.69
CA ARG A 32 10.42 5.81 -18.02
C ARG A 32 10.56 5.93 -19.54
N THR A 33 10.33 7.13 -20.06
CA THR A 33 10.41 7.43 -21.50
C THR A 33 11.74 8.04 -21.93
N THR A 34 12.66 8.27 -20.98
CA THR A 34 13.99 8.88 -21.19
C THR A 34 15.12 7.86 -21.00
N THR A 35 16.34 8.19 -21.42
CA THR A 35 17.52 7.30 -21.34
C THR A 35 18.08 7.18 -19.92
N GLY A 36 18.41 5.95 -19.46
CA GLY A 36 18.88 5.66 -18.07
C GLY A 36 18.03 4.59 -17.35
N THR A 37 18.22 4.42 -16.04
CA THR A 37 17.58 3.34 -15.24
C THR A 37 16.07 3.50 -15.10
N ASP A 38 15.36 2.37 -15.13
CA ASP A 38 13.91 2.30 -14.94
C ASP A 38 13.46 2.73 -13.54
N TYR A 39 12.19 3.12 -13.43
CA TYR A 39 11.56 3.35 -12.14
C TYR A 39 11.25 2.00 -11.49
N ASP A 40 11.95 1.72 -10.39
CA ASP A 40 11.69 0.58 -9.53
C ASP A 40 10.75 0.99 -8.40
N LEU A 41 9.52 0.50 -8.45
CA LEU A 41 8.47 0.84 -7.50
C LEU A 41 8.07 -0.41 -6.71
N ASP A 42 8.09 -0.27 -5.39
CA ASP A 42 7.63 -1.28 -4.47
C ASP A 42 6.29 -0.92 -3.83
N ALA A 43 5.40 -1.91 -3.76
CA ALA A 43 4.24 -1.88 -2.89
C ALA A 43 4.53 -2.76 -1.67
N SER A 44 4.16 -2.28 -0.47
CA SER A 44 4.32 -3.05 0.74
C SER A 44 3.18 -2.80 1.72
N ALA A 45 2.92 -3.77 2.59
CA ALA A 45 1.89 -3.70 3.62
C ALA A 45 2.46 -4.06 4.99
N LEU A 46 2.09 -3.30 6.01
CA LEU A 46 2.49 -3.50 7.40
C LEU A 46 1.22 -3.75 8.21
N LEU A 47 1.09 -4.94 8.79
CA LEU A 47 0.04 -5.18 9.78
C LEU A 47 0.56 -4.76 11.15
N VAL A 48 -0.11 -3.77 11.73
CA VAL A 48 0.26 -3.17 13.02
C VAL A 48 -0.77 -3.44 14.10
N ASP A 49 -0.32 -3.48 15.34
CA ASP A 49 -1.17 -3.55 16.53
C ASP A 49 -1.67 -2.17 16.99
N GLU A 50 -2.38 -2.14 18.12
CA GLU A 50 -2.89 -0.90 18.73
C GLU A 50 -1.79 0.07 19.18
N SER A 51 -0.55 -0.41 19.36
CA SER A 51 0.62 0.42 19.67
C SER A 51 1.27 1.02 18.43
N GLY A 52 0.78 0.68 17.24
CA GLY A 52 1.32 1.11 15.95
C GLY A 52 2.60 0.37 15.57
N LYS A 53 2.87 -0.79 16.18
CA LYS A 53 4.04 -1.61 15.87
C LYS A 53 3.64 -2.83 15.06
N VAL A 54 4.54 -3.28 14.19
CA VAL A 54 4.39 -4.55 13.48
C VAL A 54 4.37 -5.70 14.47
N LEU A 55 3.47 -6.66 14.23
CA LEU A 55 3.29 -7.82 15.10
C LEU A 55 4.52 -8.74 15.09
N SER A 56 5.15 -8.89 13.93
CA SER A 56 6.44 -9.57 13.73
C SER A 56 6.98 -9.26 12.33
N ASP A 57 8.20 -9.69 12.05
CA ASP A 57 8.82 -9.53 10.72
C ASP A 57 8.02 -10.20 9.59
N GLN A 58 7.24 -11.25 9.91
CA GLN A 58 6.39 -11.93 8.93
C GLN A 58 5.16 -11.10 8.54
N HIS A 59 4.76 -10.13 9.37
CA HIS A 59 3.60 -9.27 9.12
C HIS A 59 3.95 -8.02 8.31
N PHE A 60 5.16 -7.98 7.75
CA PHE A 60 5.57 -7.03 6.73
C PHE A 60 5.60 -7.75 5.38
N VAL A 61 4.64 -7.40 4.50
CA VAL A 61 4.50 -7.98 3.16
C VAL A 61 5.16 -7.05 2.15
N PHE A 62 6.12 -7.56 1.39
CA PHE A 62 6.90 -6.82 0.38
C PHE A 62 7.56 -7.79 -0.61
N TYR A 63 8.38 -7.30 -1.55
CA TYR A 63 8.96 -8.12 -2.63
C TYR A 63 9.71 -9.37 -2.14
N ASN A 64 10.29 -9.35 -0.93
CA ASN A 64 11.05 -10.47 -0.36
C ASN A 64 10.26 -11.25 0.72
N ASN A 65 9.01 -10.88 0.97
CA ASN A 65 8.12 -11.60 1.87
C ASN A 65 6.67 -11.50 1.37
N LEU A 66 6.26 -12.48 0.57
CA LEU A 66 4.96 -12.45 -0.13
C LEU A 66 3.80 -12.98 0.71
N LYS A 67 4.06 -13.56 1.90
CA LYS A 67 3.06 -14.22 2.75
C LYS A 67 3.40 -14.15 4.23
#